data_AF-A0A432RLC9-F1
#
_entry.id   AF-A0A432RLC9-F1
#
_cell.length_a   1.000
_cell.length_b   1.000
_cell.length_c   1.000
_cell.angle_alpha   90.00
_cell.angle_beta   90.00
_cell.angle_gamma   90.00
#
_symmetry.space_group_name_H-M   'P 1'
#
loop_
_entity.id
_entity.type
_entity.pdbx_description
1 polymer ?
#
loop_
_entity_poly.entity_id
_entity_poly.type
_entity_poly.pdbx_seq_one_letter_code
_entity_poly.pdbx_strand_id
1 'polypeptide(L)'
;MLGNKNHLLGIAILLIASVGLYYGTRTEEDKLASAMESAVEDHEREEALIYASKLLELQPGHPQAKRVIAQSVAIFTQLQAAREGLSEFWNRSDAAPLDAETLYRGLQESRKHLAKAKNIDAEFETTLEFEEKLDEAQAQLVYLFASNALAIGNDTVSRASKEYEKISHVFESAASSRYLSRFLSVNSSWSSVGSADPSAKMELEKELVKMNDVESLVAEYPGESAKRVVRSLQAYTQSVRKTMDTLLMPNGNYHDFIKSAGKRTSSFKKAQQRLANRIPDSFDATDDYADLLKGIYEYDLFENQAVPAIVGRNQTL
;
A
#
# COMPACT_ATOMS: atom_id res chain seq x y z
N MET A 1 83.19 1.53 26.84
CA MET A 1 81.89 1.98 27.39
C MET A 1 81.05 2.70 26.32
N LEU A 2 80.66 2.03 25.23
CA LEU A 2 79.86 2.63 24.13
C LEU A 2 78.49 1.96 23.91
N GLY A 3 78.17 0.87 24.62
CA GLY A 3 76.93 0.11 24.42
C GLY A 3 75.66 0.71 25.05
N ASN A 4 75.78 1.65 26.00
CA ASN A 4 74.63 2.09 26.80
C ASN A 4 73.90 3.32 26.24
N LYS A 5 74.58 4.19 25.47
CA LYS A 5 73.98 5.43 24.93
C LYS A 5 73.04 5.18 23.74
N ASN A 6 73.34 4.18 22.89
CA ASN A 6 72.50 3.85 21.74
C ASN A 6 71.19 3.16 22.15
N HIS A 7 71.18 2.41 23.26
CA HIS A 7 69.96 1.81 23.81
C HIS A 7 68.99 2.84 24.40
N LEU A 8 69.51 3.83 25.13
CA LEU A 8 68.69 4.91 25.69
C LEU A 8 68.07 5.80 24.61
N LEU A 9 68.80 6.06 23.51
CA LEU A 9 68.27 6.82 22.37
C LEU A 9 67.16 6.06 21.63
N GLY A 10 67.32 4.75 21.44
CA GLY A 10 66.30 3.89 20.82
C GLY A 10 65.01 3.82 21.63
N ILE A 11 65.10 3.73 22.97
CA ILE A 11 63.94 3.71 23.87
C ILE A 11 63.24 5.08 23.88
N ALA A 12 63.99 6.19 23.86
CA ALA A 12 63.41 7.53 23.81
C ALA A 12 62.67 7.82 22.51
N ILE A 13 63.19 7.36 21.36
CA ILE A 13 62.50 7.49 20.06
C ILE A 13 61.23 6.63 20.03
N LEU A 14 61.28 5.41 20.56
CA LEU A 14 60.10 4.54 20.71
C LEU A 14 59.03 5.16 21.62
N LEU A 15 59.43 5.79 22.73
CA LEU A 15 58.52 6.49 23.64
C LEU A 15 57.92 7.75 23.01
N ILE A 16 58.70 8.56 22.29
CA ILE A 16 58.19 9.76 21.61
C ILE A 16 57.25 9.36 20.46
N ALA A 17 57.59 8.32 19.70
CA ALA A 17 56.72 7.80 18.65
C ALA A 17 55.42 7.22 19.21
N SER A 18 55.48 6.46 20.32
CA SER A 18 54.28 5.91 20.97
C SER A 18 53.43 6.97 21.67
N VAL A 19 54.04 8.00 22.25
CA VAL A 19 53.32 9.15 22.81
C VAL A 19 52.69 10.00 21.70
N GLY A 20 53.40 10.27 20.60
CA GLY A 20 52.87 11.00 19.45
C GLY A 20 51.71 10.27 18.75
N LEU A 21 51.82 8.95 18.61
CA LEU A 21 50.73 8.10 18.13
C LEU A 21 49.56 8.11 19.11
N TYR A 22 49.80 7.96 20.42
CA TYR A 22 48.76 7.93 21.45
C TYR A 22 47.99 9.25 21.58
N TYR A 23 48.67 10.40 21.48
CA TYR A 23 48.00 11.71 21.49
C TYR A 23 47.28 11.99 20.17
N GLY A 24 47.86 11.58 19.02
CA GLY A 24 47.22 11.72 17.72
C GLY A 24 45.91 10.93 17.63
N THR A 25 45.91 9.65 18.05
CA THR A 25 44.73 8.79 18.02
C THR A 25 43.63 9.29 18.95
N ARG A 26 43.99 9.77 20.16
CA ARG A 26 43.00 10.29 21.11
C ARG A 26 42.28 11.54 20.58
N THR A 27 42.98 12.42 19.87
CA THR A 27 42.35 13.59 19.23
C THR A 27 41.49 13.24 18.02
N GLU A 28 41.72 12.10 17.39
CA GLU A 28 40.90 11.61 16.28
C GLU A 28 39.67 10.85 16.79
N GLU A 29 39.82 10.03 17.84
CA GLU A 29 38.74 9.38 18.57
C GLU A 29 37.71 10.40 19.08
N ASP A 30 38.16 11.46 19.76
CA ASP A 30 37.27 12.51 20.29
C ASP A 30 36.51 13.25 19.17
N LYS A 31 37.15 13.48 18.02
CA LYS A 31 36.50 14.11 16.85
C LYS A 31 35.44 13.19 16.24
N LEU A 32 35.76 11.91 16.06
CA LEU A 32 34.83 10.93 15.52
C LEU A 32 33.64 10.71 16.46
N ALA A 33 33.86 10.69 17.78
CA ALA A 33 32.80 10.59 18.76
C ALA A 33 31.85 11.80 18.70
N SER A 34 32.40 13.02 18.65
CA SER A 34 31.59 14.25 18.53
C SER A 34 30.84 14.33 17.20
N ALA A 35 31.46 13.96 16.08
CA ALA A 35 30.80 13.96 14.77
C ALA A 35 29.68 12.90 14.68
N MET A 36 29.92 11.70 15.24
CA MET A 36 28.91 10.66 15.37
C MET A 36 27.72 11.13 16.21
N GLU A 37 27.95 11.81 17.33
CA GLU A 37 26.88 12.32 18.19
C GLU A 37 26.06 13.40 17.47
N SER A 38 26.72 14.38 16.81
CA SER A 38 26.02 15.38 15.99
C SER A 38 25.17 14.72 14.91
N ALA A 39 25.72 13.80 14.12
CA ALA A 39 24.97 13.10 13.08
C ALA A 39 23.77 12.31 13.62
N VAL A 40 23.83 11.79 14.86
CA VAL A 40 22.67 11.15 15.50
C VAL A 40 21.61 12.16 15.91
N GLU A 41 22.01 13.34 16.38
CA GLU A 41 21.10 14.44 16.75
C GLU A 41 20.45 15.08 15.51
N ASP A 42 21.20 15.15 14.42
CA ASP A 42 20.76 15.69 13.12
C ASP A 42 20.01 14.65 12.26
N HIS A 43 19.79 13.44 12.80
CA HIS A 43 19.10 12.33 12.12
C HIS A 43 19.81 11.80 10.85
N GLU A 44 21.08 12.11 10.67
CA GLU A 44 21.96 11.67 9.57
C GLU A 44 22.50 10.26 9.83
N ARG A 45 21.64 9.24 9.69
CA ARG A 45 21.96 7.85 10.08
C ARG A 45 23.10 7.23 9.27
N GLU A 46 23.29 7.62 8.02
CA GLU A 46 24.41 7.14 7.20
C GLU A 46 25.75 7.69 7.71
N GLU A 47 25.82 8.99 7.99
CA GLU A 47 27.03 9.62 8.52
C GLU A 47 27.37 9.10 9.90
N ALA A 48 26.37 9.01 10.79
CA ALA A 48 26.52 8.44 12.12
C ALA A 48 27.07 7.01 12.07
N LEU A 49 26.59 6.18 11.14
CA LEU A 49 27.07 4.82 10.94
C LEU A 49 28.52 4.78 10.45
N ILE A 50 28.90 5.66 9.52
CA ILE A 50 30.28 5.76 9.02
C ILE A 50 31.23 6.20 10.13
N TYR A 51 30.88 7.23 10.90
CA TYR A 51 31.68 7.70 12.03
C TYR A 51 31.80 6.63 13.12
N ALA A 52 30.70 5.96 13.47
CA ALA A 52 30.71 4.87 14.44
C ALA A 52 31.59 3.69 13.97
N SER A 53 31.55 3.33 12.69
CA SER A 53 32.40 2.28 12.11
C SER A 53 33.88 2.63 12.24
N LYS A 54 34.27 3.86 11.86
CA LYS A 54 35.66 4.33 11.99
C LYS A 54 36.11 4.40 13.44
N LEU A 55 35.23 4.84 14.34
CA LEU A 55 35.53 4.92 15.78
C LEU A 55 35.76 3.52 16.38
N LEU A 56 35.04 2.49 15.93
CA LEU A 56 35.28 1.11 16.37
C LEU A 56 36.57 0.49 15.80
N GLU A 57 37.07 0.98 14.67
CA GLU A 57 38.40 0.56 14.16
C GLU A 57 39.52 1.07 15.09
N LEU A 58 39.37 2.28 15.64
CA LEU A 58 40.32 2.86 16.60
C LEU A 58 40.10 2.34 18.03
N GLN A 59 38.85 2.26 18.47
CA GLN A 59 38.44 1.84 19.80
C GLN A 59 37.33 0.76 19.73
N PRO A 60 37.68 -0.53 19.55
CA PRO A 60 36.71 -1.62 19.40
C PRO A 60 35.75 -1.82 20.57
N GLY A 61 36.07 -1.25 21.73
CA GLY A 61 35.26 -1.29 22.95
C GLY A 61 34.26 -0.14 23.10
N HIS A 62 34.22 0.84 22.18
CA HIS A 62 33.46 2.07 22.38
C HIS A 62 31.94 1.78 22.47
N PRO A 63 31.29 2.00 23.64
CA PRO A 63 29.91 1.57 23.87
C PRO A 63 28.90 2.33 23.01
N GLN A 64 29.07 3.65 22.87
CA GLN A 64 28.16 4.47 22.07
C GLN A 64 28.23 4.13 20.58
N ALA A 65 29.43 4.00 20.01
CA ALA A 65 29.61 3.57 18.63
C ALA A 65 28.94 2.22 18.33
N LYS A 66 29.07 1.22 19.21
CA LYS A 66 28.35 -0.06 19.06
C LYS A 66 26.83 0.12 19.02
N ARG A 67 26.30 0.99 19.89
CA ARG A 67 24.86 1.30 19.93
C ARG A 67 24.39 1.98 18.64
N VAL A 68 25.15 2.96 18.15
CA VAL A 68 24.84 3.67 16.90
C VAL A 68 24.86 2.73 15.70
N ILE A 69 25.87 1.84 15.60
CA ILE A 69 25.89 0.80 14.57
C ILE A 69 24.64 -0.08 14.68
N ALA A 70 24.35 -0.63 15.86
CA ALA A 70 23.21 -1.52 16.04
C ALA A 70 21.88 -0.87 15.65
N GLN A 71 21.66 0.39 16.05
CA GLN A 71 20.45 1.14 15.71
C GLN A 71 20.36 1.43 14.21
N SER A 72 21.44 1.90 13.59
CA SER A 72 21.46 2.25 12.16
C SER A 72 21.30 1.00 11.29
N VAL A 73 21.99 -0.10 11.62
CA VAL A 73 21.83 -1.39 10.95
C VAL A 73 20.40 -1.91 11.07
N ALA A 74 19.78 -1.77 12.25
CA ALA A 74 18.39 -2.14 12.43
C ALA A 74 17.45 -1.29 11.56
N ILE A 75 17.64 0.03 11.46
CA ILE A 75 16.88 0.91 10.56
C ILE A 75 17.01 0.43 9.11
N PHE A 76 18.23 0.33 8.57
CA PHE A 76 18.46 -0.06 7.18
C PHE A 76 17.94 -1.46 6.86
N THR A 77 18.04 -2.40 7.80
CA THR A 77 17.48 -3.75 7.63
C THR A 77 15.94 -3.71 7.56
N GLN A 78 15.28 -2.87 8.38
CA GLN A 78 13.84 -2.69 8.28
C GLN A 78 13.43 -1.99 6.98
N LEU A 79 14.18 -0.97 6.52
CA LEU A 79 13.91 -0.32 5.23
C LEU A 79 14.08 -1.28 4.05
N GLN A 80 15.12 -2.12 4.09
CA GLN A 80 15.32 -3.16 3.08
C GLN A 80 14.18 -4.18 3.09
N ALA A 81 13.76 -4.65 4.27
CA ALA A 81 12.61 -5.55 4.39
C ALA A 81 11.29 -4.87 3.95
N ALA A 82 11.14 -3.56 4.19
CA ALA A 82 9.98 -2.80 3.73
C ALA A 82 9.94 -2.75 2.19
N ARG A 83 11.08 -2.53 1.55
CA ARG A 83 11.23 -2.60 0.09
C ARG A 83 10.97 -4.01 -0.46
N GLU A 84 11.48 -5.04 0.20
CA GLU A 84 11.28 -6.44 -0.18
C GLU A 84 9.85 -6.93 0.05
N GLY A 85 9.09 -6.33 0.96
CA GLY A 85 7.64 -6.59 1.13
C GLY A 85 6.83 -6.32 -0.15
N LEU A 86 7.35 -5.46 -1.03
CA LEU A 86 6.77 -5.20 -2.35
C LEU A 86 7.33 -6.12 -3.46
N SER A 87 8.35 -6.94 -3.16
CA SER A 87 9.07 -7.74 -4.18
C SER A 87 8.35 -9.02 -4.61
N GLU A 88 7.48 -9.57 -3.76
CA GLU A 88 6.71 -10.79 -4.08
C GLU A 88 5.74 -10.55 -5.26
N PHE A 89 5.38 -9.28 -5.51
CA PHE A 89 4.65 -8.79 -6.68
C PHE A 89 5.51 -8.81 -7.96
N TRP A 90 6.74 -8.29 -7.89
CA TRP A 90 7.63 -8.12 -9.05
C TRP A 90 7.94 -9.47 -9.73
N ASN A 91 8.24 -10.49 -8.91
CA ASN A 91 8.58 -11.83 -9.39
C ASN A 91 7.40 -12.58 -10.06
N ARG A 92 6.18 -12.02 -10.03
CA ARG A 92 4.97 -12.60 -10.62
C ARG A 92 4.35 -11.73 -11.74
N SER A 93 4.92 -10.56 -12.02
CA SER A 93 4.39 -9.60 -13.00
C SER A 93 4.28 -10.19 -14.43
N ASP A 94 5.07 -11.21 -14.76
CA ASP A 94 5.03 -11.91 -16.05
C ASP A 94 3.90 -12.95 -16.19
N ALA A 95 3.17 -13.31 -15.12
CA ALA A 95 2.43 -14.58 -15.09
C ALA A 95 0.88 -14.53 -14.92
N ALA A 96 0.28 -13.42 -14.46
CA ALA A 96 -1.18 -13.30 -14.32
C ALA A 96 -1.57 -11.86 -13.94
N PRO A 97 -2.84 -11.42 -14.14
CA PRO A 97 -3.34 -10.26 -13.42
C PRO A 97 -3.19 -10.52 -11.92
N LEU A 98 -2.37 -9.71 -11.26
CA LEU A 98 -2.08 -9.82 -9.83
C LEU A 98 -3.38 -9.63 -9.04
N ASP A 99 -3.67 -10.55 -8.13
CA ASP A 99 -4.85 -10.43 -7.29
C ASP A 99 -4.68 -9.23 -6.33
N ALA A 100 -5.78 -8.50 -6.15
CA ALA A 100 -5.88 -7.32 -5.30
C ALA A 100 -5.38 -7.58 -3.87
N GLU A 101 -5.61 -8.78 -3.35
CA GLU A 101 -5.25 -9.16 -2.00
C GLU A 101 -3.73 -9.23 -1.80
N THR A 102 -2.99 -9.77 -2.77
CA THR A 102 -1.53 -9.84 -2.76
C THR A 102 -0.93 -8.44 -2.77
N LEU A 103 -1.45 -7.53 -3.60
CA LEU A 103 -1.01 -6.12 -3.66
C LEU A 103 -1.18 -5.43 -2.31
N TYR A 104 -2.36 -5.59 -1.71
CA TYR A 104 -2.68 -5.01 -0.43
C TYR A 104 -1.79 -5.56 0.69
N ARG A 105 -1.58 -6.89 0.72
CA ARG A 105 -0.73 -7.55 1.72
C ARG A 105 0.73 -7.11 1.64
N GLY A 106 1.30 -7.02 0.43
CA GLY A 106 2.68 -6.55 0.25
C GLY A 106 2.86 -5.15 0.83
N LEU A 107 1.94 -4.24 0.52
CA LEU A 107 1.96 -2.87 1.04
C LEU A 107 1.83 -2.82 2.58
N GLN A 108 1.00 -3.67 3.17
CA GLN A 108 0.85 -3.75 4.63
C GLN A 108 2.11 -4.27 5.33
N GLU A 109 2.76 -5.30 4.79
CA GLU A 109 4.05 -5.77 5.31
C GLU A 109 5.14 -4.70 5.17
N SER A 110 5.19 -3.98 4.04
CA SER A 110 6.09 -2.84 3.86
C SER A 110 5.90 -1.77 4.93
N ARG A 111 4.66 -1.38 5.21
CA ARG A 111 4.36 -0.40 6.26
C ARG A 111 4.73 -0.87 7.66
N LYS A 112 4.53 -2.15 7.96
CA LYS A 112 4.91 -2.75 9.25
C LYS A 112 6.42 -2.71 9.46
N HIS A 113 7.22 -2.95 8.42
CA HIS A 113 8.67 -2.80 8.48
C HIS A 113 9.08 -1.34 8.61
N LEU A 114 8.47 -0.44 7.85
CA LEU A 114 8.70 1.01 7.97
C LEU A 114 8.40 1.53 9.38
N ALA A 115 7.29 1.11 9.99
CA ALA A 115 6.95 1.48 11.37
C ALA A 115 8.03 1.06 12.39
N LYS A 116 8.69 -0.08 12.17
CA LYS A 116 9.81 -0.52 13.01
C LYS A 116 11.03 0.37 12.85
N ALA A 117 11.32 0.85 11.63
CA ALA A 117 12.39 1.83 11.39
C ALA A 117 12.08 3.16 12.11
N LYS A 118 10.86 3.69 11.96
CA LYS A 118 10.39 4.92 12.62
C LYS A 118 10.46 4.88 14.14
N ASN A 119 10.26 3.70 14.74
CA ASN A 119 10.38 3.54 16.19
C ASN A 119 11.82 3.69 16.70
N ILE A 120 12.83 3.56 15.83
CA ILE A 120 14.24 3.78 16.17
C ILE A 120 14.61 5.24 15.91
N ASP A 121 14.23 5.75 14.73
CA ASP A 121 14.38 7.16 14.36
C ASP A 121 13.23 7.58 13.44
N ALA A 122 12.39 8.49 13.91
CA ALA A 122 11.22 8.95 13.19
C ALA A 122 11.51 10.10 12.22
N GLU A 123 12.65 10.79 12.38
CA GLU A 123 13.00 11.99 11.61
C GLU A 123 14.08 11.71 10.56
N PHE A 124 14.56 10.47 10.46
CA PHE A 124 15.49 10.06 9.41
C PHE A 124 14.86 10.21 8.02
N GLU A 125 15.47 11.05 7.18
CA GLU A 125 14.95 11.48 5.87
C GLU A 125 14.56 10.31 4.95
N THR A 126 15.43 9.31 4.77
CA THR A 126 15.13 8.12 3.93
C THR A 126 13.88 7.36 4.40
N THR A 127 13.61 7.37 5.72
CA THR A 127 12.39 6.74 6.27
C THR A 127 11.15 7.55 5.92
N LEU A 128 11.24 8.88 5.98
CA LEU A 128 10.13 9.78 5.64
C LEU A 128 9.83 9.73 4.13
N GLU A 129 10.84 9.80 3.28
CA GLU A 129 10.68 9.67 1.84
C GLU A 129 10.07 8.32 1.43
N PHE A 130 10.49 7.22 2.08
CA PHE A 130 9.89 5.91 1.83
C PHE A 130 8.43 5.86 2.27
N GLU A 131 8.06 6.54 3.36
CA GLU A 131 6.67 6.68 3.81
C GLU A 131 5.81 7.37 2.77
N GLU A 132 6.29 8.49 2.20
CA GLU A 132 5.57 9.23 1.16
C GLU A 132 5.33 8.35 -0.08
N LYS A 133 6.34 7.59 -0.50
CA LYS A 133 6.22 6.62 -1.59
C LYS A 133 5.19 5.52 -1.29
N LEU A 134 5.17 4.98 -0.07
CA LEU A 134 4.15 3.99 0.33
C LEU A 134 2.74 4.60 0.40
N ASP A 135 2.62 5.87 0.79
CA ASP A 135 1.35 6.62 0.78
C ASP A 135 0.82 6.81 -0.64
N GLU A 136 1.70 7.15 -1.58
CA GLU A 136 1.37 7.22 -3.00
C GLU A 136 0.93 5.86 -3.55
N ALA A 137 1.68 4.79 -3.25
CA ALA A 137 1.30 3.42 -3.65
C ALA A 137 -0.03 2.97 -3.10
N GLN A 138 -0.34 3.32 -1.85
CA GLN A 138 -1.64 3.01 -1.31
C GLN A 138 -2.75 3.79 -2.02
N ALA A 139 -2.54 5.07 -2.32
CA ALA A 139 -3.52 5.88 -3.02
C ALA A 139 -3.80 5.32 -4.43
N GLN A 140 -2.75 4.93 -5.15
CA GLN A 140 -2.89 4.31 -6.47
C GLN A 140 -3.60 2.95 -6.41
N LEU A 141 -3.29 2.13 -5.40
CA LEU A 141 -3.99 0.87 -5.18
C LEU A 141 -5.50 1.08 -4.93
N VAL A 142 -5.87 2.14 -4.20
CA VAL A 142 -7.28 2.52 -3.99
C VAL A 142 -7.94 2.91 -5.32
N TYR A 143 -7.25 3.62 -6.21
CA TYR A 143 -7.79 3.95 -7.54
C TYR A 143 -7.97 2.69 -8.40
N LEU A 144 -7.00 1.78 -8.40
CA LEU A 144 -7.09 0.47 -9.07
C LEU A 144 -8.33 -0.31 -8.62
N PHE A 145 -8.51 -0.41 -7.31
CA PHE A 145 -9.65 -1.09 -6.69
C PHE A 145 -10.97 -0.40 -7.02
N ALA A 146 -11.02 0.92 -6.99
CA ALA A 146 -12.20 1.69 -7.38
C ALA A 146 -12.56 1.50 -8.87
N SER A 147 -11.58 1.47 -9.77
CA SER A 147 -11.77 1.22 -11.20
C SER A 147 -12.30 -0.19 -11.46
N ASN A 148 -11.72 -1.20 -10.80
CA ASN A 148 -12.20 -2.58 -10.88
C ASN A 148 -13.64 -2.72 -10.36
N ALA A 149 -13.95 -2.10 -9.22
CA ALA A 149 -15.32 -2.11 -8.69
C ALA A 149 -16.31 -1.39 -9.61
N LEU A 150 -15.92 -0.27 -10.24
CA LEU A 150 -16.74 0.39 -11.26
C LEU A 150 -17.04 -0.54 -12.42
N ALA A 151 -16.02 -1.20 -12.98
CA ALA A 151 -16.18 -2.12 -14.10
C ALA A 151 -17.13 -3.28 -13.76
N ILE A 152 -16.88 -3.94 -12.62
CA ILE A 152 -17.73 -5.03 -12.12
C ILE A 152 -19.16 -4.52 -11.91
N GLY A 153 -19.36 -3.48 -11.10
CA GLY A 153 -20.70 -3.00 -10.76
C GLY A 153 -21.50 -2.49 -11.98
N ASN A 154 -20.83 -1.91 -12.98
CA ASN A 154 -21.48 -1.48 -14.22
C ASN A 154 -21.98 -2.68 -15.03
N ASP A 155 -21.14 -3.71 -15.16
CA ASP A 155 -21.54 -4.94 -15.83
C ASP A 155 -22.68 -5.63 -15.07
N THR A 156 -22.54 -5.79 -13.75
CA THR A 156 -23.54 -6.40 -12.89
C THR A 156 -24.90 -5.71 -13.00
N VAL A 157 -24.96 -4.37 -12.92
CA VAL A 157 -26.23 -3.63 -13.05
C VAL A 157 -26.77 -3.66 -14.47
N SER A 158 -25.92 -3.64 -15.49
CA SER A 158 -26.32 -3.78 -16.90
C SER A 158 -26.99 -5.13 -17.15
N ARG A 159 -26.38 -6.21 -16.66
CA ARG A 159 -26.93 -7.57 -16.73
C ARG A 159 -28.27 -7.67 -15.97
N ALA A 160 -28.35 -7.15 -14.75
CA ALA A 160 -29.60 -7.10 -14.00
C ALA A 160 -30.70 -6.29 -14.71
N SER A 161 -30.33 -5.21 -15.40
CA SER A 161 -31.28 -4.40 -16.18
C SER A 161 -31.85 -5.15 -17.38
N LYS A 162 -31.03 -5.97 -18.07
CA LYS A 162 -31.50 -6.84 -19.16
C LYS A 162 -32.50 -7.88 -18.67
N GLU A 163 -32.26 -8.48 -17.51
CA GLU A 163 -33.22 -9.41 -16.90
C GLU A 163 -34.53 -8.71 -16.51
N TYR A 164 -34.43 -7.51 -15.93
CA TYR A 164 -35.59 -6.67 -15.65
C TYR A 164 -36.40 -6.35 -16.92
N GLU A 165 -35.76 -5.94 -18.02
CA GLU A 165 -36.44 -5.59 -19.28
C GLU A 165 -37.23 -6.75 -19.87
N LYS A 166 -36.61 -7.95 -19.92
CA LYS A 166 -37.30 -9.18 -20.35
C LYS A 166 -38.59 -9.37 -19.58
N ILE A 167 -38.56 -9.15 -18.27
CA ILE A 167 -39.69 -9.41 -17.39
C ILE A 167 -40.73 -8.29 -17.47
N SER A 168 -40.30 -7.03 -17.52
CA SER A 168 -41.19 -5.88 -17.72
C SER A 168 -42.02 -6.03 -19.00
N HIS A 169 -41.42 -6.51 -20.10
CA HIS A 169 -42.15 -6.76 -21.35
C HIS A 169 -43.28 -7.80 -21.21
N VAL A 170 -43.08 -8.84 -20.41
CA VAL A 170 -44.13 -9.83 -20.14
C VAL A 170 -45.25 -9.21 -19.31
N PHE A 171 -44.90 -8.38 -18.33
CA PHE A 171 -45.88 -7.64 -17.54
C PHE A 171 -46.67 -6.62 -18.37
N GLU A 172 -46.02 -5.86 -19.24
CA GLU A 172 -46.67 -4.91 -20.15
C GLU A 172 -47.65 -5.63 -21.08
N SER A 173 -47.23 -6.79 -21.61
CA SER A 173 -48.08 -7.64 -22.44
C SER A 173 -49.31 -8.12 -21.68
N ALA A 174 -49.17 -8.56 -20.43
CA ALA A 174 -50.28 -8.98 -19.58
C ALA A 174 -51.19 -7.80 -19.14
N ALA A 175 -50.60 -6.65 -18.84
CA ALA A 175 -51.26 -5.43 -18.38
C ALA A 175 -51.98 -4.65 -19.49
N SER A 176 -51.63 -4.87 -20.76
CA SER A 176 -52.32 -4.30 -21.93
C SER A 176 -53.82 -4.67 -21.98
N SER A 177 -54.25 -5.66 -21.19
CA SER A 177 -55.63 -5.79 -20.70
C SER A 177 -55.95 -4.71 -19.65
N ARG A 178 -56.17 -3.49 -20.15
CA ARG A 178 -56.19 -2.13 -19.53
C ARG A 178 -56.60 -1.88 -18.06
N TYR A 179 -57.15 -2.83 -17.31
CA TYR A 179 -57.62 -2.60 -15.93
C TYR A 179 -56.79 -3.29 -14.84
N LEU A 180 -55.87 -4.21 -15.19
CA LEU A 180 -55.29 -5.13 -14.20
C LEU A 180 -53.95 -4.68 -13.61
N SER A 181 -53.20 -3.75 -14.21
CA SER A 181 -51.82 -3.41 -13.79
C SER A 181 -51.69 -2.92 -12.34
N ARG A 182 -52.72 -2.26 -11.78
CA ARG A 182 -52.74 -1.83 -10.37
C ARG A 182 -53.11 -2.94 -9.37
N PHE A 183 -53.69 -4.03 -9.86
CA PHE A 183 -54.19 -5.16 -9.07
C PHE A 183 -53.40 -6.46 -9.29
N LEU A 184 -52.55 -6.52 -10.33
CA LEU A 184 -51.64 -7.62 -10.59
C LEU A 184 -50.55 -7.62 -9.53
N SER A 185 -50.58 -8.65 -8.68
CA SER A 185 -49.48 -8.97 -7.78
C SER A 185 -48.29 -9.39 -8.62
N VAL A 186 -47.19 -8.64 -8.47
CA VAL A 186 -45.96 -8.92 -9.23
C VAL A 186 -45.40 -10.28 -8.85
N ASN A 187 -45.54 -10.71 -7.60
CA ASN A 187 -45.10 -12.03 -7.13
C ASN A 187 -45.82 -13.19 -7.85
N SER A 188 -47.14 -13.12 -8.04
CA SER A 188 -47.90 -14.20 -8.68
C SER A 188 -47.61 -14.33 -10.18
N SER A 189 -47.34 -13.20 -10.83
CA SER A 189 -46.93 -13.18 -12.23
C SER A 189 -45.46 -13.57 -12.38
N TRP A 190 -44.59 -13.16 -11.47
CA TRP A 190 -43.16 -13.51 -11.45
C TRP A 190 -42.93 -15.03 -11.41
N SER A 191 -43.71 -15.77 -10.62
CA SER A 191 -43.64 -17.25 -10.61
C SER A 191 -44.09 -17.90 -11.92
N SER A 192 -44.91 -17.21 -12.72
CA SER A 192 -45.46 -17.73 -13.99
C SER A 192 -44.60 -17.43 -15.22
N VAL A 193 -43.75 -16.40 -15.15
CA VAL A 193 -42.87 -15.99 -16.26
C VAL A 193 -41.63 -16.89 -16.37
N GLY A 194 -41.43 -17.79 -15.39
CA GLY A 194 -40.17 -18.51 -15.25
C GLY A 194 -39.14 -17.55 -14.69
N SER A 195 -38.62 -17.89 -13.53
CA SER A 195 -37.57 -17.14 -12.82
C SER A 195 -36.56 -16.53 -13.78
N ALA A 196 -36.19 -15.27 -13.54
CA ALA A 196 -34.87 -14.76 -13.90
C ALA A 196 -33.86 -15.91 -13.74
N ASP A 197 -33.13 -16.23 -14.81
CA ASP A 197 -32.26 -17.40 -14.90
C ASP A 197 -31.49 -17.57 -13.56
N PRO A 198 -31.76 -18.62 -12.77
CA PRO A 198 -31.12 -18.79 -11.47
C PRO A 198 -29.60 -18.78 -11.56
N SER A 199 -29.05 -19.20 -12.71
CA SER A 199 -27.61 -19.13 -12.97
C SER A 199 -27.11 -17.69 -13.14
N ALA A 200 -27.86 -16.83 -13.83
CA ALA A 200 -27.54 -15.41 -13.95
C ALA A 200 -27.60 -14.70 -12.59
N LYS A 201 -28.61 -14.99 -11.76
CA LYS A 201 -28.67 -14.43 -10.41
C LYS A 201 -27.46 -14.84 -9.56
N MET A 202 -27.13 -16.13 -9.56
CA MET A 202 -25.97 -16.66 -8.83
C MET A 202 -24.65 -16.05 -9.33
N GLU A 203 -24.53 -15.80 -10.63
CA GLU A 203 -23.35 -15.17 -11.22
C GLU A 203 -23.21 -13.70 -10.78
N LEU A 204 -24.31 -12.94 -10.77
CA LEU A 204 -24.32 -11.56 -10.28
C LEU A 204 -24.03 -11.49 -8.78
N GLU A 205 -24.50 -12.46 -7.98
CA GLU A 205 -24.14 -12.57 -6.57
C GLU A 205 -22.62 -12.82 -6.38
N LYS A 206 -21.98 -13.62 -7.25
CA LYS A 206 -20.52 -13.79 -7.23
C LYS A 206 -19.79 -12.49 -7.57
N GLU A 207 -20.27 -11.72 -8.53
CA GLU A 207 -19.71 -10.40 -8.86
C GLU A 207 -19.84 -9.41 -7.68
N LEU A 208 -20.97 -9.43 -6.97
CA LEU A 208 -21.15 -8.64 -5.73
C LEU A 208 -20.17 -9.04 -4.63
N VAL A 209 -19.86 -10.34 -4.47
CA VAL A 209 -18.86 -10.80 -3.50
C VAL A 209 -17.50 -10.20 -3.83
N LYS A 210 -17.05 -10.27 -5.09
CA LYS A 210 -15.79 -9.65 -5.53
C LYS A 210 -15.73 -8.17 -5.21
N MET A 211 -16.84 -7.45 -5.39
CA MET A 211 -16.91 -6.03 -5.05
C MET A 211 -16.82 -5.77 -3.53
N ASN A 212 -17.37 -6.66 -2.69
CA ASN A 212 -17.24 -6.55 -1.23
C ASN A 212 -15.78 -6.79 -0.79
N ASP A 213 -15.09 -7.75 -1.41
CA ASP A 213 -13.68 -8.02 -1.13
C ASP A 213 -12.85 -6.76 -1.43
N VAL A 214 -13.10 -6.13 -2.59
CA VAL A 214 -12.48 -4.86 -2.98
C VAL A 214 -12.81 -3.74 -1.98
N GLU A 215 -14.08 -3.57 -1.57
CA GLU A 215 -14.48 -2.57 -0.59
C GLU A 215 -13.77 -2.78 0.77
N SER A 216 -13.63 -4.03 1.21
CA SER A 216 -12.96 -4.39 2.46
C SER A 216 -11.48 -4.02 2.44
N LEU A 217 -10.77 -4.36 1.35
CA LEU A 217 -9.34 -4.03 1.19
C LEU A 217 -9.09 -2.52 1.19
N VAL A 218 -10.04 -1.73 0.66
CA VAL A 218 -9.94 -0.27 0.61
C VAL A 218 -10.35 0.39 1.94
N ALA A 219 -11.24 -0.22 2.72
CA ALA A 219 -11.78 0.36 3.96
C ALA A 219 -10.73 0.52 5.06
N GLU A 220 -9.67 -0.28 5.02
CA GLU A 220 -8.56 -0.25 5.97
C GLU A 220 -7.54 0.87 5.69
N TYR A 221 -7.75 1.70 4.66
CA TYR A 221 -6.87 2.81 4.29
C TYR A 221 -6.92 3.97 5.31
N PRO A 222 -5.78 4.31 5.97
CA PRO A 222 -5.74 5.36 6.98
C PRO A 222 -5.47 6.77 6.40
N GLY A 223 -4.84 6.86 5.22
CA GLY A 223 -4.38 8.13 4.62
C GLY A 223 -5.52 9.02 4.12
N GLU A 224 -5.34 10.34 4.07
CA GLU A 224 -6.39 11.31 3.69
C GLU A 224 -6.63 11.40 2.18
N SER A 225 -5.58 11.18 1.37
CA SER A 225 -5.56 11.45 -0.08
C SER A 225 -6.67 10.71 -0.84
N ALA A 226 -6.89 9.43 -0.54
CA ALA A 226 -7.92 8.61 -1.19
C ALA A 226 -9.22 8.42 -0.39
N LYS A 227 -9.42 9.05 0.80
CA LYS A 227 -10.65 8.85 1.62
C LYS A 227 -11.93 9.19 0.88
N ARG A 228 -11.88 10.19 0.00
CA ARG A 228 -13.02 10.57 -0.83
C ARG A 228 -13.36 9.47 -1.83
N VAL A 229 -12.39 8.78 -2.40
CA VAL A 229 -12.64 7.63 -3.29
C VAL A 229 -13.25 6.48 -2.50
N VAL A 230 -12.68 6.14 -1.35
CA VAL A 230 -13.22 5.09 -0.46
C VAL A 230 -14.70 5.32 -0.14
N ARG A 231 -15.06 6.53 0.32
CA ARG A 231 -16.46 6.85 0.63
C ARG A 231 -17.39 6.77 -0.60
N SER A 232 -16.91 7.19 -1.77
CA SER A 232 -17.68 7.05 -3.02
C SER A 232 -17.83 5.60 -3.44
N LEU A 233 -16.79 4.79 -3.26
CA LEU A 233 -16.80 3.36 -3.54
C LEU A 233 -17.83 2.65 -2.67
N GLN A 234 -17.81 2.87 -1.35
CA GLN A 234 -18.82 2.34 -0.43
C GLN A 234 -20.26 2.74 -0.85
N ALA A 235 -20.47 4.01 -1.17
CA ALA A 235 -21.78 4.49 -1.63
C ALA A 235 -22.20 3.87 -2.97
N TYR A 236 -21.24 3.66 -3.88
CA TYR A 236 -21.45 3.01 -5.16
C TYR A 236 -21.81 1.53 -5.00
N THR A 237 -21.02 0.77 -4.25
CA THR A 237 -21.28 -0.64 -3.92
C THR A 237 -22.66 -0.84 -3.30
N GLN A 238 -23.04 0.01 -2.34
CA GLN A 238 -24.38 -0.02 -1.76
C GLN A 238 -25.48 0.30 -2.79
N SER A 239 -25.20 1.20 -3.74
CA SER A 239 -26.16 1.54 -4.79
C SER A 239 -26.32 0.41 -5.81
N VAL A 240 -25.23 -0.27 -6.18
CA VAL A 240 -25.25 -1.49 -7.02
C VAL A 240 -26.13 -2.53 -6.36
N ARG A 241 -25.88 -2.87 -5.10
CA ARG A 241 -26.66 -3.86 -4.33
C ARG A 241 -28.15 -3.52 -4.31
N LYS A 242 -28.51 -2.31 -3.88
CA LYS A 242 -29.91 -1.86 -3.82
C LYS A 242 -30.60 -1.89 -5.19
N THR A 243 -29.86 -1.61 -6.25
CA THR A 243 -30.38 -1.61 -7.62
C THR A 243 -30.59 -3.04 -8.09
N MET A 244 -29.61 -3.92 -7.89
CA MET A 244 -29.73 -5.35 -8.15
C MET A 244 -30.93 -5.98 -7.43
N ASP A 245 -31.03 -5.79 -6.10
CA ASP A 245 -32.13 -6.33 -5.30
C ASP A 245 -33.48 -5.86 -5.86
N THR A 246 -33.56 -4.59 -6.26
CA THR A 246 -34.80 -4.04 -6.82
C THR A 246 -35.11 -4.61 -8.19
N LEU A 247 -34.11 -4.79 -9.07
CA LEU A 247 -34.33 -5.28 -10.44
C LEU A 247 -34.61 -6.78 -10.49
N LEU A 248 -34.06 -7.56 -9.54
CA LEU A 248 -34.13 -9.03 -9.54
C LEU A 248 -35.07 -9.61 -8.47
N MET A 249 -35.54 -8.82 -7.51
CA MET A 249 -36.53 -9.21 -6.51
C MET A 249 -37.71 -8.26 -6.53
N PRO A 250 -38.59 -8.36 -7.53
CA PRO A 250 -39.74 -7.48 -7.59
C PRO A 250 -40.70 -7.79 -6.44
N ASN A 251 -41.36 -6.75 -5.96
CA ASN A 251 -42.35 -6.87 -4.90
C ASN A 251 -43.46 -5.82 -5.09
N GLY A 252 -44.58 -6.02 -4.40
CA GLY A 252 -45.74 -5.13 -4.50
C GLY A 252 -46.52 -5.27 -5.80
N ASN A 253 -47.21 -4.20 -6.19
CA ASN A 253 -47.89 -4.12 -7.48
C ASN A 253 -46.94 -3.60 -8.58
N TYR A 254 -47.32 -3.82 -9.83
CA TYR A 254 -46.48 -3.50 -10.99
C TYR A 254 -46.09 -2.02 -11.08
N HIS A 255 -47.00 -1.11 -10.69
CA HIS A 255 -46.73 0.32 -10.72
C HIS A 255 -45.66 0.73 -9.70
N ASP A 256 -45.75 0.23 -8.47
CA ASP A 256 -44.77 0.48 -7.41
C ASP A 256 -43.40 -0.12 -7.76
N PHE A 257 -43.40 -1.30 -8.37
CA PHE A 257 -42.19 -1.95 -8.86
C PHE A 257 -41.45 -1.11 -9.91
N ILE A 258 -42.12 -0.68 -10.98
CA ILE A 258 -41.52 0.18 -12.02
C ILE A 258 -40.98 1.49 -11.44
N LYS A 259 -41.78 2.12 -10.57
CA LYS A 259 -41.37 3.36 -9.92
C LYS A 259 -40.13 3.17 -9.06
N SER A 260 -40.05 2.06 -8.33
CA SER A 260 -38.88 1.69 -7.52
C SER A 260 -37.66 1.43 -8.40
N ALA A 261 -37.80 0.64 -9.46
CA ALA A 261 -36.73 0.34 -10.42
C ALA A 261 -36.15 1.63 -11.03
N GLY A 262 -37.01 2.52 -11.55
CA GLY A 262 -36.56 3.81 -12.11
C GLY A 262 -35.82 4.69 -11.11
N LYS A 263 -36.30 4.77 -9.85
CA LYS A 263 -35.63 5.52 -8.78
C LYS A 263 -34.24 4.94 -8.47
N ARG A 264 -34.12 3.61 -8.44
CA ARG A 264 -32.86 2.93 -8.13
C ARG A 264 -31.84 3.07 -9.25
N THR A 265 -32.23 2.87 -10.51
CA THR A 265 -31.37 3.09 -11.66
C THR A 265 -30.86 4.53 -11.75
N SER A 266 -31.70 5.53 -11.46
CA SER A 266 -31.26 6.93 -11.37
C SER A 266 -30.26 7.16 -10.22
N SER A 267 -30.49 6.54 -9.07
CA SER A 267 -29.57 6.63 -7.92
C SER A 267 -28.22 5.98 -8.22
N PHE A 268 -28.23 4.82 -8.89
CA PHE A 268 -27.04 4.14 -9.37
C PHE A 268 -26.23 5.00 -10.32
N LYS A 269 -26.84 5.58 -11.37
CA LYS A 269 -26.13 6.46 -12.31
C LYS A 269 -25.46 7.65 -11.61
N LYS A 270 -26.12 8.22 -10.59
CA LYS A 270 -25.53 9.29 -9.78
C LYS A 270 -24.33 8.80 -8.95
N ALA A 271 -24.41 7.61 -8.37
CA ALA A 271 -23.31 7.02 -7.60
C ALA A 271 -22.12 6.64 -8.51
N GLN A 272 -22.42 6.03 -9.67
CA GLN A 272 -21.45 5.70 -10.73
C GLN A 272 -20.67 6.95 -11.16
N GLN A 273 -21.38 8.01 -11.55
CA GLN A 273 -20.74 9.26 -11.99
C GLN A 273 -19.91 9.92 -10.88
N ARG A 274 -20.38 9.87 -9.62
CA ARG A 274 -19.61 10.39 -8.48
C ARG A 274 -18.33 9.61 -8.19
N LEU A 275 -18.32 8.31 -8.42
CA LEU A 275 -17.13 7.50 -8.25
C LEU A 275 -16.17 7.69 -9.43
N ALA A 276 -16.70 7.64 -10.67
CA ALA A 276 -15.92 7.88 -11.89
C ALA A 276 -15.17 9.22 -11.85
N ASN A 277 -15.86 10.32 -11.50
CA ASN A 277 -15.25 11.65 -11.40
C ASN A 277 -14.19 11.80 -10.30
N ARG A 278 -13.99 10.79 -9.44
CA ARG A 278 -12.98 10.80 -8.37
C ARG A 278 -11.80 9.92 -8.66
N ILE A 279 -11.87 9.11 -9.71
CA ILE A 279 -10.74 8.36 -10.23
C ILE A 279 -10.04 9.29 -11.23
N PRO A 280 -8.72 9.49 -11.15
CA PRO A 280 -8.00 10.34 -12.09
C PRO A 280 -8.18 9.86 -13.54
N ASP A 281 -8.46 10.77 -14.47
CA ASP A 281 -8.68 10.44 -15.90
C ASP A 281 -7.42 9.84 -16.57
N SER A 282 -6.23 10.12 -16.02
CA SER A 282 -4.95 9.59 -16.50
C SER A 282 -4.59 8.22 -15.94
N PHE A 283 -5.39 7.67 -15.01
CA PHE A 283 -5.07 6.43 -14.33
C PHE A 283 -5.29 5.23 -15.26
N ASP A 284 -4.21 4.74 -15.87
CA ASP A 284 -4.20 3.44 -16.54
C ASP A 284 -3.88 2.37 -15.50
N ALA A 285 -4.89 1.55 -15.18
CA ALA A 285 -4.88 0.61 -14.06
C ALA A 285 -3.73 -0.41 -14.10
N THR A 286 -3.13 -0.64 -15.26
CA THR A 286 -2.04 -1.61 -15.44
C THR A 286 -0.64 -0.99 -15.51
N ASP A 287 -0.47 0.14 -16.17
CA ASP A 287 0.87 0.71 -16.42
C ASP A 287 1.32 1.63 -15.26
N ASP A 288 0.44 2.51 -14.76
CA ASP A 288 0.80 3.49 -13.72
C ASP A 288 1.16 2.81 -12.38
N TYR A 289 0.45 1.74 -12.03
CA TYR A 289 0.69 1.02 -10.79
C TYR A 289 1.97 0.18 -10.84
N ALA A 290 2.31 -0.39 -12.01
CA ALA A 290 3.55 -1.13 -12.20
C ALA A 290 4.77 -0.19 -12.15
N ASP A 291 4.67 0.98 -12.79
CA ASP A 291 5.73 2.01 -12.79
C ASP A 291 5.97 2.58 -11.39
N LEU A 292 4.91 2.81 -10.62
CA LEU A 292 5.05 3.26 -9.24
C LEU A 292 5.75 2.20 -8.38
N LEU A 293 5.31 0.94 -8.43
CA LEU A 293 5.93 -0.11 -7.63
C LEU A 293 7.39 -0.34 -8.01
N LYS A 294 7.73 -0.20 -9.29
CA LYS A 294 9.11 -0.17 -9.76
C LYS A 294 9.87 1.00 -9.13
N GLY A 295 9.30 2.21 -9.10
CA GLY A 295 9.90 3.38 -8.47
C GLY A 295 10.11 3.27 -6.94
N ILE A 296 9.39 2.37 -6.26
CA ILE A 296 9.60 2.06 -4.84
C ILE A 296 10.64 0.94 -4.66
N TYR A 297 10.61 -0.08 -5.52
CA TYR A 297 11.60 -1.14 -5.50
C TYR A 297 13.00 -0.65 -5.87
N GLU A 298 13.09 0.24 -6.85
CA GLU A 298 14.33 0.88 -7.29
C GLU A 298 14.70 2.09 -6.41
N TYR A 299 13.94 2.37 -5.34
CA TYR A 299 14.28 3.45 -4.42
C TYR A 299 15.64 3.17 -3.78
N ASP A 300 16.49 4.19 -3.89
CA ASP A 300 17.83 4.14 -3.33
C ASP A 300 17.73 4.32 -1.82
N LEU A 301 18.05 3.26 -1.09
CA LEU A 301 18.04 3.25 0.37
C LEU A 301 19.34 3.79 0.97
N PHE A 302 20.34 4.04 0.12
CA PHE A 302 21.69 4.38 0.53
C PHE A 302 22.27 5.48 -0.35
N GLU A 303 22.41 6.69 0.17
CA GLU A 303 23.11 7.75 -0.55
C GLU A 303 24.62 7.50 -0.60
N ASN A 304 25.15 6.88 0.45
CA ASN A 304 26.57 6.60 0.61
C ASN A 304 26.89 5.12 0.33
N GLN A 305 27.73 4.89 -0.67
CA GLN A 305 28.15 3.55 -1.13
C GLN A 305 28.89 2.73 -0.06
N ALA A 306 29.40 3.34 1.01
CA ALA A 306 30.03 2.63 2.12
C ALA A 306 29.01 1.93 3.04
N VAL A 307 27.79 2.47 3.14
CA VAL A 307 26.75 2.01 4.07
C VAL A 307 26.33 0.57 3.84
N PRO A 308 26.04 0.11 2.60
CA PRO A 308 25.67 -1.29 2.35
C PRO A 308 26.71 -2.29 2.85
N ALA A 309 28.00 -1.97 2.69
CA ALA A 309 29.09 -2.82 3.15
C ALA A 309 29.19 -2.88 4.68
N ILE A 310 28.97 -1.75 5.36
CA ILE A 310 28.95 -1.70 6.83
C ILE A 310 27.74 -2.47 7.37
N VAL A 311 26.56 -2.25 6.79
CA VAL A 311 25.33 -2.96 7.16
C VAL A 311 25.49 -4.47 6.96
N GLY A 312 25.93 -4.92 5.78
CA GLY A 312 26.11 -6.35 5.49
C GLY A 312 27.11 -7.05 6.40
N ARG A 313 28.18 -6.35 6.84
CA ARG A 313 29.14 -6.90 7.82
C ARG A 313 28.55 -7.07 9.23
N ASN A 314 27.54 -6.29 9.58
CA ASN A 314 26.97 -6.23 10.92
C ASN A 314 25.58 -6.87 11.04
N GLN A 315 25.03 -7.43 9.95
CA GLN A 315 23.76 -8.17 9.95
C GLN A 315 23.86 -9.61 10.51
N THR A 316 25.08 -10.14 10.70
CA THR A 316 25.34 -11.52 11.19
C THR A 316 25.79 -11.60 12.66
N LEU A 317 25.79 -10.48 13.38
CA LEU A 317 26.07 -10.38 14.82
C LEU A 317 24.77 -10.38 15.64
#